data_AF-A0A496U668-F1
#
_entry.id   AF-A0A496U668-F1
#
_cell.length_a   1.000
_cell.length_b   1.000
_cell.length_c   1.000
_cell.angle_alpha   90.00
_cell.angle_beta   90.00
_cell.angle_gamma   90.00
#
_symmetry.space_group_name_H-M   'P 1'
#
loop_
_entity.id
_entity.type
_entity.pdbx_description
1 polymer ?
#
loop_
_entity_poly.entity_id
_entity_poly.type
_entity_poly.pdbx_seq_one_letter_code
_entity_poly.pdbx_strand_id
1 'polypeptide(L)'
;MVWRIKFIKIFLLIFSIVVTVNLFALQLTSLGKPYRERGVKQSLKQKTLLPERGEILDRKLHPVATSIPVLRIYQTGNPVESRKILLKYGIHPKKFKNRKTYFLLIGE
;
A
#
# COMPACT_ATOMS: atom_id res chain seq x y z
N MET A 1 -30.46 19.05 -46.81
CA MET A 1 -29.16 18.58 -46.23
C MET A 1 -28.94 19.04 -44.79
N VAL A 2 -29.20 20.32 -44.47
CA VAL A 2 -28.95 20.93 -43.14
C VAL A 2 -29.77 20.31 -41.99
N TRP A 3 -31.01 19.87 -42.25
CA TRP A 3 -31.89 19.34 -41.21
C TRP A 3 -31.41 18.02 -40.60
N ARG A 4 -30.84 17.13 -41.42
CA ARG A 4 -30.23 15.86 -40.96
C ARG A 4 -29.04 16.13 -40.03
N ILE A 5 -28.23 17.15 -40.34
CA ILE A 5 -27.07 17.55 -39.53
C ILE A 5 -27.55 18.16 -38.20
N LYS A 6 -28.59 19.00 -38.22
CA LYS A 6 -29.19 19.55 -36.99
C LYS A 6 -29.73 18.43 -36.09
N PHE A 7 -30.41 17.45 -36.67
CA PHE A 7 -30.93 16.29 -35.93
C PHE A 7 -29.80 15.47 -35.28
N ILE A 8 -28.73 15.17 -36.03
CA ILE A 8 -27.56 14.44 -35.51
C ILE A 8 -26.89 15.22 -34.36
N LYS A 9 -26.76 16.55 -34.48
CA LYS A 9 -26.19 17.40 -33.42
C LYS A 9 -27.03 17.38 -32.16
N ILE A 10 -28.35 17.46 -32.28
CA ILE A 10 -29.28 17.39 -31.14
C ILE A 10 -29.19 16.03 -30.46
N PHE A 11 -29.16 14.95 -31.23
CA PHE A 11 -28.98 13.60 -30.70
C PHE A 11 -27.65 13.46 -29.94
N LEU A 12 -26.54 13.92 -30.51
CA LEU A 12 -25.23 13.91 -29.85
C LEU A 12 -25.21 14.74 -28.57
N LEU A 13 -25.87 15.90 -28.56
CA LEU A 13 -25.98 16.75 -27.38
C LEU A 13 -26.71 16.02 -26.25
N ILE A 14 -27.86 15.42 -26.54
CA ILE A 14 -28.64 14.66 -25.55
C ILE A 14 -27.84 13.46 -25.03
N PHE A 15 -27.18 12.72 -25.92
CA PHE A 15 -26.34 11.59 -25.54
C PHE A 15 -25.20 12.01 -24.60
N SER A 16 -24.52 13.13 -24.91
CA SER A 16 -23.47 13.69 -24.06
C SER A 16 -23.97 14.05 -22.66
N ILE A 17 -25.16 14.66 -22.56
CA ILE A 17 -25.79 15.01 -21.28
C ILE A 17 -26.09 13.75 -20.47
N VAL A 18 -26.64 12.69 -21.09
CA VAL A 18 -26.93 11.43 -20.39
C VAL A 18 -25.65 10.80 -19.84
N VAL A 19 -24.57 10.76 -20.64
CA VAL A 19 -23.28 10.20 -20.20
C VAL A 19 -22.70 11.00 -19.04
N THR A 20 -22.75 12.33 -19.10
CA THR A 20 -22.21 13.18 -18.02
C THR A 20 -22.99 13.03 -16.73
N VAL A 21 -24.33 12.97 -16.78
CA VAL A 21 -25.16 12.70 -15.59
C VAL A 21 -24.83 11.34 -14.99
N ASN A 22 -24.64 10.31 -15.82
CA ASN A 22 -24.34 8.97 -15.33
C ASN A 22 -22.94 8.88 -14.69
N LEU A 23 -21.95 9.57 -15.27
CA LEU A 23 -20.62 9.72 -14.67
C LEU A 23 -20.67 10.47 -13.34
N PHE A 24 -21.45 11.55 -13.25
CA PHE A 24 -21.63 12.31 -12.02
C PHE A 24 -22.28 11.45 -10.92
N ALA A 25 -23.29 10.67 -11.28
CA ALA A 25 -23.93 9.71 -10.37
C ALA A 25 -22.93 8.66 -9.86
N LEU A 26 -22.09 8.10 -10.74
CA LEU A 26 -21.04 7.16 -10.37
C LEU A 26 -19.93 7.76 -9.50
N GLN A 27 -19.67 9.06 -9.55
CA GLN A 27 -18.63 9.70 -8.74
C GLN A 27 -19.12 10.12 -7.35
N LEU A 28 -20.36 10.59 -7.25
CA LEU A 28 -20.89 11.22 -6.03
C LEU A 28 -21.92 10.40 -5.28
N THR A 29 -22.56 9.43 -5.93
CA THR A 29 -23.63 8.63 -5.32
C THR A 29 -23.09 7.31 -4.76
N SER A 30 -23.88 6.66 -3.91
CA SER A 30 -23.60 5.34 -3.33
C SER A 30 -23.32 4.25 -4.37
N LEU A 31 -23.80 4.39 -5.62
CA LEU A 31 -23.50 3.50 -6.74
C LEU A 31 -22.00 3.44 -7.08
N GLY A 32 -21.25 4.52 -6.81
CA GLY A 32 -19.80 4.62 -7.00
C GLY A 32 -18.95 4.02 -5.89
N LYS A 33 -19.54 3.83 -4.70
CA LYS A 33 -18.87 3.35 -3.49
C LYS A 33 -18.07 2.05 -3.71
N PRO A 34 -18.59 0.99 -4.35
CA PRO A 34 -17.82 -0.26 -4.57
C PRO A 34 -16.62 -0.11 -5.52
N TYR A 35 -16.61 0.92 -6.38
CA TYR A 35 -15.48 1.23 -7.25
C TYR A 35 -14.43 2.06 -6.52
N ARG A 36 -14.87 3.01 -5.69
CA ARG A 36 -14.01 3.82 -4.82
C ARG A 36 -13.30 2.96 -3.78
N GLU A 37 -14.02 2.02 -3.16
CA GLU A 37 -13.45 1.06 -2.20
C GLU A 37 -12.47 0.08 -2.87
N ARG A 38 -12.67 -0.27 -4.15
CA ARG A 38 -11.69 -1.05 -4.92
C ARG A 38 -10.38 -0.30 -5.15
N GLY A 39 -10.42 1.01 -5.36
CA GLY A 39 -9.22 1.85 -5.46
C GLY A 39 -8.51 2.10 -4.13
N VAL A 40 -9.22 1.93 -3.00
CA VAL A 40 -8.71 2.12 -1.63
C VAL A 40 -8.08 0.85 -1.04
N LYS A 41 -8.06 -0.29 -1.76
CA LYS A 41 -7.43 -1.54 -1.31
C LYS A 41 -5.89 -1.44 -1.16
N GLN A 42 -5.42 -0.63 -0.22
CA GLN A 42 -4.44 -1.09 0.76
C GLN A 42 -5.01 -2.39 1.33
N SER A 43 -4.49 -3.51 0.85
CA SER A 43 -4.77 -4.82 1.41
C SER A 43 -4.47 -4.76 2.90
N LEU A 44 -5.49 -5.00 3.73
CA LEU A 44 -5.29 -5.38 5.13
C LEU A 44 -4.55 -6.72 5.11
N LYS A 45 -3.22 -6.66 5.20
CA LYS A 45 -2.39 -7.83 5.36
C LYS A 45 -2.43 -8.23 6.82
N GLN A 46 -3.07 -9.35 7.12
CA GLN A 46 -2.88 -10.00 8.40
C GLN A 46 -1.44 -10.53 8.45
N LYS A 47 -0.64 -9.99 9.37
CA LYS A 47 0.67 -10.55 9.72
C LYS A 47 0.44 -11.45 10.93
N THR A 48 0.78 -12.72 10.82
CA THR A 48 0.80 -13.62 11.97
C THR A 48 1.94 -13.20 12.88
N LEU A 49 1.62 -12.82 14.11
CA LEU A 49 2.61 -12.64 15.17
C LEU A 49 2.98 -14.03 15.67
N LEU A 50 4.26 -14.39 15.55
CA LEU A 50 4.76 -15.63 16.12
C LEU A 50 4.77 -15.48 17.66
N PRO A 51 4.36 -16.51 18.41
CA PRO A 51 4.46 -16.47 19.86
C PRO A 51 5.93 -16.44 20.28
N GLU A 52 6.22 -15.69 21.34
CA GLU A 52 7.55 -15.70 21.95
C GLU A 52 7.84 -17.07 22.56
N ARG A 53 9.09 -17.53 22.43
CA ARG A 53 9.52 -18.79 23.04
C ARG A 53 9.71 -18.56 24.54
N GLY A 54 9.05 -19.38 25.35
CA GLY A 54 9.20 -19.35 26.81
C GLY A 54 10.63 -19.58 27.26
N GLU A 55 10.94 -19.07 28.45
CA GLU A 55 12.25 -19.19 29.07
C GLU A 55 12.52 -20.64 29.51
N ILE A 56 13.77 -21.08 29.34
CA ILE A 56 14.24 -22.35 29.88
C ILE A 56 15.06 -22.04 31.12
N LEU A 57 14.62 -22.55 32.26
CA LEU A 57 15.26 -22.36 33.56
C LEU A 57 15.94 -23.65 34.03
N ASP A 58 17.04 -23.52 34.78
CA ASP A 58 17.63 -24.62 35.52
C ASP A 58 16.83 -24.90 36.83
N ARG A 59 17.16 -25.97 37.55
CA ARG A 59 16.56 -26.39 38.84
C ARG A 59 16.60 -25.31 39.92
N LYS A 60 17.49 -24.33 39.79
CA LYS A 60 17.63 -23.17 40.68
C LYS A 60 16.93 -21.90 40.15
N LEU A 61 16.07 -22.03 39.14
CA LEU A 61 15.35 -20.94 38.47
C LEU A 61 16.25 -19.93 37.74
N HIS A 62 17.48 -20.31 37.41
CA HIS A 62 18.35 -19.46 36.60
C HIS A 62 18.05 -19.63 35.11
N PRO A 63 18.00 -18.53 34.34
CA PRO A 63 17.75 -18.60 32.90
C PRO A 63 18.93 -19.24 32.17
N VAL A 64 18.64 -20.32 31.44
CA VAL A 64 19.58 -21.03 30.54
C VAL A 64 19.37 -20.58 29.10
N ALA A 65 18.11 -20.29 28.71
CA ALA A 65 17.79 -19.72 27.41
C ALA A 65 16.58 -18.79 27.50
N THR A 66 16.72 -17.59 26.94
CA THR A 66 15.66 -16.58 26.81
C THR A 66 15.60 -16.08 25.37
N SER A 67 14.44 -15.58 24.95
CA SER A 67 14.30 -14.90 23.67
C SER A 67 14.32 -13.38 23.89
N ILE A 68 15.18 -12.67 23.17
CA ILE A 68 15.35 -11.21 23.27
C ILE A 68 15.25 -10.64 21.84
N PRO A 69 14.48 -9.57 21.61
CA PRO A 69 14.41 -8.93 20.30
C PRO A 69 15.79 -8.37 19.92
N VAL A 70 16.27 -8.72 18.72
CA VAL A 70 17.58 -8.28 18.21
C VAL A 70 17.37 -7.39 17.01
N LEU A 71 17.91 -6.17 17.07
CA LEU A 71 17.97 -5.27 15.93
C LEU A 71 18.97 -5.83 14.90
N ARG A 72 18.48 -6.25 13.73
CA ARG A 72 19.32 -6.63 12.60
C ARG A 72 19.36 -5.53 11.55
N ILE A 73 20.58 -5.13 11.20
CA ILE A 73 20.85 -4.13 10.16
C ILE A 73 21.40 -4.87 8.94
N TYR A 74 20.69 -4.80 7.82
CA TYR A 74 21.15 -5.38 6.56
C TYR A 74 21.69 -4.31 5.60
N GLN A 75 22.83 -4.59 4.97
CA GLN A 75 23.39 -3.79 3.90
C GLN A 75 23.21 -4.52 2.57
N THR A 76 22.56 -3.89 1.60
CA THR A 76 22.40 -4.44 0.25
C THR A 76 23.50 -3.90 -0.67
N GLY A 77 24.13 -4.77 -1.46
CA GLY A 77 25.25 -4.41 -2.35
C GLY A 77 24.86 -3.50 -3.52
N ASN A 78 23.60 -3.58 -3.97
CA ASN A 78 23.03 -2.66 -4.93
C ASN A 78 22.16 -1.62 -4.21
N PRO A 79 22.20 -0.33 -4.62
CA PRO A 79 21.19 0.62 -4.18
C PRO A 79 19.83 0.05 -4.60
N VAL A 80 18.96 -0.23 -3.63
CA VAL A 80 17.59 -0.63 -3.93
C VAL A 80 16.93 0.55 -4.64
N GLU A 81 16.84 0.49 -5.97
CA GLU A 81 16.37 1.58 -6.84
C GLU A 81 14.98 2.08 -6.45
N SER A 82 14.20 1.24 -5.79
CA SER A 82 12.84 1.55 -5.42
C SER A 82 12.64 1.41 -3.92
N ARG A 83 12.67 2.57 -3.24
CA ARG A 83 12.06 2.79 -1.91
C ARG A 83 10.70 2.09 -1.76
N LYS A 84 9.95 1.95 -2.87
CA LYS A 84 8.68 1.21 -2.98
C LYS A 84 8.79 -0.27 -2.55
N ILE A 85 9.89 -0.96 -2.87
CA ILE A 85 10.10 -2.36 -2.48
C ILE A 85 10.31 -2.47 -0.97
N LEU A 86 11.10 -1.56 -0.38
CA LEU A 86 11.38 -1.56 1.06
C LEU A 86 10.12 -1.26 1.89
N LEU A 87 9.32 -0.29 1.43
CA LEU A 87 8.03 0.03 2.05
C LEU A 87 7.01 -1.11 1.93
N LYS A 88 7.06 -1.93 0.87
CA LYS A 88 6.21 -3.13 0.71
C LYS A 88 6.41 -4.16 1.82
N TYR A 89 7.59 -4.17 2.45
CA TYR A 89 7.97 -5.07 3.54
C TYR A 89 7.93 -4.39 4.93
N GLY A 90 7.38 -3.18 5.04
CA GLY A 90 7.27 -2.46 6.34
C GLY A 90 8.57 -1.83 6.81
N ILE A 91 9.60 -1.78 5.96
CA ILE A 91 10.90 -1.21 6.33
C ILE A 91 10.89 0.28 5.95
N HIS A 92 11.06 1.13 6.96
CA HIS A 92 11.08 2.60 6.78
C HIS A 92 12.51 3.12 6.65
N PRO A 93 13.01 3.36 5.42
CA PRO A 93 14.37 3.84 5.22
C PRO A 93 14.56 5.25 5.79
N LYS A 94 15.47 5.40 6.76
CA LYS A 94 15.93 6.71 7.26
C LYS A 94 17.08 7.20 6.37
N LYS A 95 16.91 8.33 5.67
CA LYS A 95 17.99 8.93 4.85
C LYS A 95 19.07 9.49 5.78
N PHE A 96 20.27 8.92 5.73
CA PHE A 96 21.45 9.55 6.31
C PHE A 96 22.07 10.53 5.30
N LYS A 97 22.30 11.77 5.74
CA LYS A 97 22.61 12.91 4.88
C LYS A 97 24.04 12.93 4.33
N ASN A 98 24.91 11.95 4.63
CA ASN A 98 26.35 12.16 4.40
C ASN A 98 27.21 10.99 3.90
N ARG A 99 26.66 9.87 3.43
CA ARG A 99 27.46 8.87 2.68
C ARG A 99 26.61 8.26 1.57
N LYS A 100 27.20 8.17 0.37
CA LYS A 100 26.65 7.64 -0.89
C LYS A 100 25.59 6.55 -0.66
N THR A 101 24.31 6.91 -0.79
CA THR A 101 23.15 6.02 -1.02
C THR A 101 23.22 4.63 -0.37
N TYR A 102 23.08 4.55 0.96
CA TYR A 102 22.78 3.30 1.66
C TYR A 102 21.44 3.41 2.39
N PHE A 103 20.57 2.41 2.23
CA PHE A 103 19.34 2.27 2.99
C PHE A 103 19.56 1.24 4.09
N LEU A 104 19.42 1.68 5.34
CA LEU A 104 19.45 0.82 6.51
C LEU A 104 18.13 0.05 6.57
N LEU A 105 18.18 -1.27 6.41
CA LEU A 105 17.02 -2.12 6.62
C LEU A 105 16.96 -2.47 8.10
N ILE A 106 16.05 -1.82 8.82
CA ILE A 106 15.68 -2.15 10.19
C ILE A 106 14.68 -3.30 10.07
N GLY A 107 15.12 -4.51 10.35
CA GLY A 107 14.22 -5.66 10.55
C GLY A 107 13.76 -5.68 12.00
N GLU A 108 12.44 -5.69 12.20
CA GLU A 108 11.78 -6.21 13.41
C GLU A 108 11.50 -7.70 13.23
#